data_AF-A0A7U9KPM5-F1
#
_entry.id   AF-A0A7U9KPM5-F1
#
_cell.length_a   1.000
_cell.length_b   1.000
_cell.length_c   1.000
_cell.angle_alpha   90.00
_cell.angle_beta   90.00
_cell.angle_gamma   90.00
#
_symmetry.space_group_name_H-M   'P 1'
#
loop_
_entity.id
_entity.type
_entity.pdbx_description
1 polymer ?
#
loop_
_entity_poly.entity_id
_entity_poly.type
_entity_poly.pdbx_seq_one_letter_code
_entity_poly.pdbx_strand_id
1 'polypeptide(L)'
;MHGRGVGTCLLTAVETVCTTTELFTSTNVSHHPVQHLPRRAGRCPVGLLHGLREEDPELFHLYPSTRLSAVAGTGGRRTTR
;
A
#
# COMPACT_ATOMS: atom_id res chain seq x y z
N MET A 1 16.93 -17.30 -3.62
CA MET A 1 17.15 -16.06 -4.38
C MET A 1 16.34 -14.92 -3.74
N HIS A 2 16.89 -14.19 -2.77
CA HIS A 2 16.21 -13.04 -2.15
C HIS A 2 17.14 -11.83 -2.31
N GLY A 3 16.77 -10.83 -3.12
CA GLY A 3 17.53 -9.56 -3.13
C GLY A 3 17.83 -8.88 -4.46
N ARG A 4 16.92 -8.90 -5.45
CA ARG A 4 17.07 -8.07 -6.68
C ARG A 4 16.02 -6.96 -6.84
N GLY A 5 15.32 -6.60 -5.77
CA GLY A 5 14.28 -5.57 -5.85
C GLY A 5 13.03 -5.99 -6.64
N VAL A 6 12.86 -7.30 -6.93
CA VAL A 6 11.70 -7.84 -7.66
C VAL A 6 10.38 -7.44 -6.99
N GLY A 7 10.32 -7.49 -5.65
CA GLY A 7 9.13 -7.05 -4.91
C GLY A 7 8.82 -5.57 -5.10
N THR A 8 9.85 -4.72 -5.18
CA THR A 8 9.69 -3.29 -5.48
C THR A 8 9.24 -3.09 -6.93
N CYS A 9 9.85 -3.77 -7.90
CA CYS A 9 9.42 -3.71 -9.30
C CYS A 9 7.98 -4.14 -9.49
N LEU A 10 7.55 -5.22 -8.81
CA LEU A 10 6.18 -5.70 -8.87
C LEU A 10 5.21 -4.69 -8.26
N LEU A 11 5.53 -4.13 -7.09
CA LEU A 11 4.71 -3.09 -6.47
C LEU A 11 4.58 -1.86 -7.37
N THR A 12 5.68 -1.40 -7.97
CA THR A 12 5.67 -0.29 -8.94
C THR A 12 4.84 -0.62 -10.18
N ALA A 13 4.96 -1.83 -10.73
CA ALA A 13 4.15 -2.27 -11.86
C ALA A 13 2.65 -2.33 -11.52
N VAL A 14 2.30 -2.79 -10.32
CA VAL A 14 0.91 -2.79 -9.84
C VAL A 14 0.40 -1.36 -9.65
N GLU A 15 1.19 -0.47 -9.06
CA GLU A 15 0.82 0.95 -8.90
C GLU A 15 0.56 1.65 -10.25
N THR A 16 1.32 1.34 -11.31
CA THR A 16 1.15 1.99 -12.62
C THR A 16 -0.10 1.55 -13.37
N VAL A 17 -0.53 0.30 -13.16
CA VAL A 17 -1.74 -0.28 -13.77
C VAL A 17 -2.98 -0.17 -12.88
N CYS A 18 -2.81 0.14 -11.59
CA CYS A 18 -3.91 0.28 -10.64
C CYS A 18 -4.81 1.45 -11.06
N THR A 19 -6.06 1.12 -11.41
CA THR A 19 -7.10 2.09 -11.79
C THR A 19 -8.02 2.47 -10.63
N THR A 20 -7.92 1.77 -9.49
CA THR A 20 -8.75 2.01 -8.31
C THR A 20 -8.20 3.14 -7.45
N THR A 21 -9.07 3.64 -6.57
CA THR A 21 -8.74 4.74 -5.69
C THR A 21 -7.95 4.35 -4.46
N GLU A 22 -7.71 3.07 -4.23
CA GLU A 22 -6.93 2.58 -3.12
C GLU A 22 -6.29 1.26 -3.53
N LEU A 23 -5.04 1.06 -3.13
CA LEU A 23 -4.33 -0.21 -3.25
C LEU A 23 -3.91 -0.64 -1.85
N PHE A 24 -4.29 -1.84 -1.46
CA PHE A 24 -3.88 -2.43 -0.20
C PHE A 24 -2.97 -3.63 -0.45
N THR A 25 -2.01 -3.82 0.44
CA THR A 25 -1.26 -5.07 0.52
C THR A 25 -1.29 -5.58 1.94
N SER A 26 -1.22 -6.89 2.08
CA SER A 26 -1.27 -7.55 3.36
C SER A 26 -0.08 -8.48 3.49
N THR A 27 0.41 -8.60 4.72
CA THR A 27 1.47 -9.55 5.06
C THR A 27 1.30 -9.94 6.51
N ASN A 28 1.56 -11.19 6.81
CA ASN A 28 1.63 -11.62 8.19
C ASN A 28 2.66 -10.81 9.01
N VAL A 29 2.38 -10.64 10.30
CA VAL A 29 3.26 -9.94 11.25
C VAL A 29 4.59 -10.67 11.44
N SER A 30 4.61 -12.00 11.35
CA SER A 30 5.86 -12.78 11.42
C SER A 30 6.74 -12.66 10.16
N HIS A 31 6.15 -12.32 9.00
CA HIS A 31 6.84 -12.23 7.71
C HIS A 31 7.60 -10.90 7.55
N HIS A 32 8.56 -10.66 8.43
CA HIS A 32 9.41 -9.47 8.44
C HIS A 32 10.06 -9.12 7.08
N PRO A 33 10.58 -10.07 6.27
CA PRO A 33 11.20 -9.75 4.98
C PRO A 33 10.29 -8.99 4.01
N VAL A 34 9.00 -9.35 3.95
CA VAL A 34 8.01 -8.71 3.07
C VAL A 34 7.56 -7.37 3.63
N GLN A 35 7.49 -7.20 4.95
CA GLN A 35 7.17 -5.92 5.59
C GLN A 35 8.18 -4.81 5.31
N HIS A 36 9.43 -5.15 4.98
CA HIS A 36 10.42 -4.14 4.60
C HIS A 36 10.09 -3.47 3.25
N LEU A 37 9.29 -4.09 2.38
CA LEU A 37 8.90 -3.51 1.09
C LEU A 37 7.96 -2.29 1.25
N PRO A 38 6.81 -2.39 1.94
CA PRO A 38 5.99 -1.22 2.26
C PRO A 38 6.74 -0.14 3.03
N ARG A 39 7.54 -0.54 4.03
CA ARG A 39 8.31 0.41 4.86
C ARG A 39 9.30 1.22 4.03
N ARG A 40 10.03 0.58 3.10
CA ARG A 40 10.95 1.28 2.19
C ARG A 40 10.23 2.18 1.18
N ALA A 41 9.01 1.83 0.81
CA ALA A 41 8.14 2.66 -0.04
C ALA A 41 7.41 3.77 0.73
N GLY A 42 7.71 3.97 2.03
CA GLY A 42 7.07 5.00 2.85
C GLY A 42 5.57 4.78 3.06
N ARG A 43 5.12 3.52 3.02
CA ARG A 43 3.71 3.16 3.22
C ARG A 43 3.40 2.94 4.69
N CYS A 44 2.24 3.43 5.12
CA CYS A 44 1.79 3.30 6.50
C CYS A 44 0.99 2.01 6.69
N PRO A 45 1.18 1.30 7.82
CA PRO A 45 0.24 0.27 8.23
C PRO A 45 -1.11 0.92 8.57
N VAL A 46 -2.20 0.29 8.15
CA VAL A 46 -3.57 0.82 8.29
C VAL A 46 -4.51 -0.10 9.04
N GLY A 47 -4.12 -1.35 9.29
CA GLY A 47 -4.97 -2.29 10.01
C GLY A 47 -4.29 -3.62 10.30
N LEU A 48 -4.88 -4.36 11.23
CA LEU A 48 -4.47 -5.70 11.63
C LEU A 48 -5.70 -6.62 11.60
N LEU A 49 -5.60 -7.74 10.90
CA LEU A 49 -6.67 -8.72 10.77
C LEU A 49 -6.27 -10.04 11.44
N HIS A 50 -7.02 -10.44 12.45
CA HIS A 50 -6.90 -11.74 13.11
C HIS A 50 -7.79 -12.79 12.44
N GLY A 51 -7.50 -14.07 12.69
CA GLY A 51 -8.37 -15.17 12.27
C GLY A 51 -8.10 -15.74 10.87
N LEU A 52 -7.20 -15.14 10.09
CA LEU A 52 -6.69 -15.75 8.85
C LEU A 52 -5.63 -16.82 9.13
N ARG A 53 -4.85 -16.62 10.20
CA ARG A 53 -3.98 -17.63 10.80
C ARG A 53 -4.07 -17.51 12.31
N GLU A 54 -4.14 -18.67 12.97
CA GLU A 54 -4.38 -18.81 14.41
C GLU A 54 -3.45 -17.95 15.26
N GLU A 55 -2.16 -17.86 14.89
CA GLU A 55 -1.13 -17.22 15.73
C GLU A 55 -0.31 -16.15 15.00
N ASP A 56 -0.77 -15.71 13.82
CA ASP A 56 -0.01 -14.79 12.99
C ASP A 56 -0.94 -13.87 12.19
N PRO A 57 -1.37 -12.74 12.78
CA PRO A 57 -2.32 -11.85 12.14
C PRO A 57 -1.72 -11.17 10.91
N GLU A 58 -2.61 -10.69 10.06
CA GLU A 58 -2.26 -10.04 8.81
C GLU A 58 -2.22 -8.53 8.99
N LEU A 59 -1.08 -7.91 8.67
CA LEU A 59 -0.85 -6.47 8.69
C LEU A 59 -1.12 -5.88 7.31
N PHE A 60 -2.05 -4.93 7.25
CA PHE A 60 -2.44 -4.23 6.04
C PHE A 60 -1.68 -2.91 5.87
N HIS A 61 -1.26 -2.61 4.65
CA HIS A 61 -0.60 -1.37 4.26
C HIS A 61 -1.37 -0.71 3.12
N LEU A 62 -1.57 0.60 3.21
CA LEU A 62 -2.19 1.40 2.15
C LEU A 62 -1.13 2.01 1.24
N TYR A 63 -1.33 1.82 -0.06
CA TYR A 63 -0.54 2.38 -1.14
C TYR A 63 -1.38 3.43 -1.87
N PRO A 64 -1.12 4.73 -1.65
CA PRO A 64 -1.77 5.77 -2.43
C PRO A 64 -1.25 5.70 -3.87
N SER A 65 -2.11 5.32 -4.81
CA SER A 65 -1.82 5.45 -6.24
C SER A 65 -1.55 6.92 -6.58
N THR A 66 -0.46 7.23 -7.29
CA THR A 66 -0.15 8.61 -7.72
C THR A 66 -1.20 9.18 -8.69
N ARG A 67 -2.03 8.33 -9.31
CA ARG A 67 -3.23 8.75 -10.07
C ARG A 67 -4.34 9.33 -9.18
N LEU A 68 -4.31 9.08 -7.87
CA LEU A 68 -5.30 9.57 -6.91
C LEU A 68 -5.05 10.99 -6.44
N SER A 69 -3.79 11.34 -6.22
CA SER A 69 -3.44 12.70 -5.82
C SER A 69 -3.81 13.73 -6.90
N ALA A 70 -3.88 13.31 -8.17
CA ALA A 70 -4.31 14.15 -9.28
C ALA A 70 -5.85 14.32 -9.35
N VAL A 71 -6.63 13.29 -8.98
CA VAL A 71 -8.12 13.36 -8.95
C VAL A 71 -8.63 14.06 -7.68
N ALA A 72 -7.92 13.95 -6.55
CA ALA A 72 -8.31 14.62 -5.31
C ALA A 72 -8.09 16.15 -5.31
N GLY A 73 -7.45 16.73 -6.34
CA GLY A 73 -7.16 18.16 -6.46
C GLY A 73 -8.21 19.02 -7.18
N THR A 74 -9.31 18.44 -7.69
CA THR A 74 -10.26 19.19 -8.55
C THR A 74 -11.57 19.61 -7.85
N GLY A 75 -11.74 19.34 -6.55
CA GLY A 75 -12.97 19.66 -5.82
C GLY A 75 -12.79 20.67 -4.69
N GLY A 76 -12.71 21.97 -4.99
CA GLY A 76 -12.67 22.94 -3.89
C GLY A 76 -12.40 24.41 -4.21
N ARG A 77 -12.90 24.96 -5.32
CA ARG A 77 -12.95 26.42 -5.48
C ARG A 77 -14.13 26.95 -4.66
N ARG A 78 -13.93 27.19 -3.35
CA ARG A 78 -14.85 28.06 -2.58
C ARG A 78 -14.39 29.50 -2.75
N THR A 79 -15.00 30.17 -3.72
CA THR A 79 -15.12 31.62 -3.74
C THR A 79 -16.00 32.04 -2.58
N THR A 80 -15.43 32.54 -1.49
CA THR A 80 -16.17 33.35 -0.52
C THR A 80 -15.98 34.81 -0.89
N ARG A 81 -17.09 35.40 -1.31
CA ARG A 81 -17.32 36.82 -1.54
C ARG A 81 -17.34 37.58 -0.22
#